data_AF-A0A7S1H9G6-F1
#
_entry.id   AF-A0A7S1H9G6-F1
#
_cell.length_a   1.000
_cell.length_b   1.000
_cell.length_c   1.000
_cell.angle_alpha   90.00
_cell.angle_beta   90.00
_cell.angle_gamma   90.00
#
_symmetry.space_group_name_H-M   'P 1'
#
loop_
_entity.id
_entity.type
_entity.pdbx_description
1 polymer ?
#
loop_
_entity_poly.entity_id
_entity_poly.type
_entity_poly.pdbx_seq_one_letter_code
_entity_poly.pdbx_strand_id
1 'polypeptide(L)'
;TNGRTRWLKNKEVLFVLRRCASLGMQASSDIIQYPRSGQVVLYDRNAVKHFRRDAHEWKKKRDGKTVREDHEKLKIDGVQLLTCCYAHSEATPTFHRRIYWLLAPPAPPAGAGPPPAAVSQQQPVLVHYLDERHIPADSAPTKGRGGSSSSSG
;
A
#
# COMPACT_ATOMS: atom_id res chain seq x y z
N THR A 1 -15.32 -4.90 16.09
CA THR A 1 -14.82 -5.63 14.92
C THR A 1 -13.35 -5.92 15.13
N ASN A 2 -12.97 -7.20 15.14
CA ASN A 2 -11.58 -7.62 15.30
C ASN A 2 -10.75 -7.16 14.10
N GLY A 3 -9.67 -6.41 14.35
CA GLY A 3 -8.73 -5.99 13.32
C GLY A 3 -7.93 -7.17 12.76
N ARG A 4 -7.28 -6.99 11.60
CA ARG A 4 -6.33 -7.98 11.06
C ARG A 4 -5.13 -8.16 12.00
N THR A 5 -4.61 -9.38 12.03
CA THR A 5 -3.43 -9.77 12.83
C THR A 5 -2.17 -10.00 11.99
N ARG A 6 -2.25 -9.79 10.67
CA ARG A 6 -1.13 -9.91 9.73
C ARG A 6 -1.30 -8.95 8.56
N TRP A 7 -0.20 -8.68 7.85
CA TRP A 7 -0.27 -7.99 6.57
C TRP A 7 -1.03 -8.81 5.53
N LEU A 8 -1.69 -8.09 4.62
CA LEU A 8 -2.25 -8.68 3.42
C LEU A 8 -1.12 -9.12 2.48
N LYS A 9 -1.26 -10.32 1.90
CA LYS A 9 -0.38 -10.81 0.84
C LYS A 9 -0.62 -10.00 -0.43
N ASN A 10 0.39 -9.90 -1.29
CA ASN A 10 0.31 -9.13 -2.53
C ASN A 10 -0.90 -9.52 -3.41
N LYS A 11 -1.21 -10.82 -3.51
CA LYS A 11 -2.39 -11.33 -4.23
C LYS A 11 -3.73 -10.86 -3.63
N GLU A 12 -3.82 -10.80 -2.30
CA GLU A 12 -5.02 -10.31 -1.59
C GLU A 12 -5.21 -8.80 -1.82
N VAL A 13 -4.14 -8.01 -1.73
CA VAL A 13 -4.16 -6.57 -2.03
C VAL A 13 -4.58 -6.31 -3.47
N LEU A 14 -3.96 -7.03 -4.42
CA LEU A 14 -4.28 -6.91 -5.85
C LEU A 14 -5.76 -7.24 -6.12
N PHE A 15 -6.27 -8.31 -5.50
CA PHE A 15 -7.67 -8.71 -5.64
C PHE A 15 -8.60 -7.60 -5.15
N VAL A 16 -8.39 -7.07 -3.95
CA VAL A 16 -9.22 -5.99 -3.38
C VAL A 16 -9.21 -4.76 -4.29
N LEU A 17 -8.02 -4.28 -4.68
CA LEU A 17 -7.89 -3.07 -5.50
C LEU A 17 -8.52 -3.22 -6.90
N ARG A 18 -8.47 -4.41 -7.51
CA ARG A 18 -9.08 -4.64 -8.83
C ARG A 18 -10.58 -4.87 -8.78
N ARG A 19 -11.08 -5.43 -7.67
CA ARG A 19 -12.47 -5.90 -7.57
C ARG A 19 -13.34 -5.01 -6.70
N CYS A 20 -12.80 -4.00 -6.01
CA CYS A 20 -13.55 -3.15 -5.08
C CYS A 20 -14.83 -2.57 -5.70
N ALA A 21 -14.74 -2.00 -6.90
CA ALA A 21 -15.90 -1.46 -7.61
C ALA A 21 -16.93 -2.56 -7.94
N SER A 22 -16.47 -3.68 -8.53
CA SER A 22 -17.35 -4.79 -8.92
C SER A 22 -18.02 -5.50 -7.75
N LEU A 23 -17.41 -5.43 -6.56
CA LEU A 23 -17.92 -6.02 -5.33
C LEU A 23 -18.75 -5.02 -4.50
N GLY A 24 -18.96 -3.79 -5.00
CA GLY A 24 -19.68 -2.75 -4.27
C GLY A 24 -18.98 -2.35 -2.96
N MET A 25 -17.66 -2.54 -2.85
CA MET A 25 -16.91 -2.15 -1.67
C MET A 25 -16.89 -0.63 -1.55
N GLN A 26 -17.40 -0.13 -0.43
CA GLN A 26 -17.47 1.30 -0.18
C GLN A 26 -16.09 1.85 0.19
N ALA A 27 -15.62 2.82 -0.57
CA ALA A 27 -14.48 3.64 -0.19
C ALA A 27 -14.93 4.62 0.90
N SER A 28 -14.04 4.91 1.85
CA SER A 28 -14.28 5.94 2.85
C SER A 28 -14.33 7.31 2.18
N SER A 29 -15.36 8.09 2.50
CA SER A 29 -15.48 9.51 2.13
C SER A 29 -14.61 10.41 3.01
N ASP A 30 -14.32 9.97 4.24
CA ASP A 30 -13.67 10.76 5.27
C ASP A 30 -12.32 10.18 5.68
N ILE A 31 -11.41 11.05 6.10
CA ILE A 31 -10.09 10.63 6.58
C ILE A 31 -10.24 10.04 7.98
N ILE A 32 -10.01 8.74 8.11
CA ILE A 32 -10.06 8.07 9.40
C ILE A 32 -8.90 8.56 10.28
N GLN A 33 -9.24 9.16 11.42
CA GLN A 33 -8.29 9.64 12.43
C GLN A 33 -7.91 8.50 13.39
N TYR A 34 -6.63 8.40 13.74
CA TYR A 34 -6.05 7.36 14.59
C TYR A 34 -6.53 5.92 14.27
N PRO A 35 -6.40 5.44 13.03
CA PRO A 35 -6.76 4.06 12.69
C PRO A 35 -6.04 3.06 13.61
N ARG A 36 -6.77 2.06 14.10
CA ARG A 36 -6.24 1.07 15.05
C ARG A 36 -5.41 0.01 14.32
N SER A 37 -4.58 -0.72 15.06
CA SER A 37 -3.90 -1.91 14.55
C SER A 37 -4.91 -2.89 13.93
N GLY A 38 -4.56 -3.43 12.77
CA GLY A 38 -5.38 -4.35 11.99
C GLY A 38 -6.44 -3.69 11.10
N GLN A 39 -6.57 -2.37 11.14
CA GLN A 39 -7.55 -1.66 10.33
C GLN A 39 -7.10 -1.56 8.87
N VAL A 40 -8.03 -1.81 7.96
CA VAL A 40 -7.84 -1.65 6.52
C VAL A 40 -8.91 -0.69 6.01
N VAL A 41 -8.48 0.34 5.30
CA VAL A 41 -9.36 1.38 4.76
C VAL A 41 -9.13 1.47 3.26
N LEU A 42 -10.22 1.48 2.49
CA LEU A 42 -10.21 1.74 1.07
C LEU A 42 -10.57 3.21 0.83
N TYR A 43 -9.81 3.88 -0.02
CA TYR A 43 -10.11 5.25 -0.47
C TYR A 43 -10.13 5.29 -2.00
N ASP A 44 -10.88 6.23 -2.56
CA ASP A 44 -10.61 6.73 -3.90
C ASP A 44 -9.69 7.95 -3.78
N ARG A 45 -8.48 7.88 -4.36
CA ARG A 45 -7.49 8.96 -4.33
C ARG A 45 -8.03 10.25 -4.96
N ASN A 46 -8.93 10.15 -5.94
CA ASN A 46 -9.50 11.32 -6.60
C ASN A 46 -10.47 12.06 -5.68
N ALA A 47 -11.22 11.32 -4.84
CA ALA A 47 -12.18 11.87 -3.90
C ALA A 47 -11.51 12.37 -2.61
N VAL A 48 -10.60 11.59 -2.02
CA VAL A 48 -9.99 11.88 -0.71
C VAL A 48 -8.49 12.12 -0.85
N LYS A 49 -8.09 13.28 -1.39
CA LYS A 49 -6.68 13.59 -1.71
C LYS A 49 -5.73 13.53 -0.49
N HIS A 50 -6.24 13.81 0.70
CA HIS A 50 -5.46 13.93 1.93
C HIS A 50 -5.61 12.73 2.88
N PHE A 51 -5.96 11.53 2.37
CA PHE A 51 -6.13 10.30 3.17
C PHE A 51 -4.94 9.93 4.08
N ARG A 52 -3.74 10.50 3.84
CA ARG A 52 -2.55 10.33 4.69
C ARG A 52 -2.57 11.14 6.00
N ARG A 53 -3.49 12.11 6.15
CA ARG A 53 -3.64 12.94 7.36
C ARG A 53 -4.45 12.21 8.44
N ASP A 54 -3.95 11.05 8.84
CA ASP A 54 -4.61 10.11 9.75
C ASP A 54 -4.27 10.35 11.24
N ALA A 55 -3.71 11.51 11.55
CA ALA A 55 -3.29 11.99 12.88
C ALA A 55 -2.25 11.15 13.63
N HIS A 56 -1.73 10.08 13.04
CA HIS A 56 -0.57 9.38 13.59
C HIS A 56 0.73 10.17 13.38
N GLU A 57 1.63 10.10 14.36
CA GLU A 57 2.99 10.60 14.22
C GLU A 57 3.86 9.55 13.52
N TRP A 58 4.25 9.88 12.29
CA TRP A 58 5.11 9.05 11.45
C TRP A 58 6.54 9.57 11.49
N LYS A 59 7.52 8.65 11.44
CA LYS A 59 8.93 8.99 11.34
C LYS A 59 9.16 9.96 10.21
N LYS A 60 9.90 11.04 10.49
CA LYS A 60 10.19 12.07 9.51
C LYS A 60 11.57 11.86 8.88
N LYS A 61 11.78 12.46 7.70
CA LYS A 61 13.10 12.56 7.07
C LYS A 61 14.00 13.43 7.95
N ARG A 62 15.31 13.47 7.62
CA ARG A 62 16.30 14.30 8.34
C ARG A 62 15.92 15.79 8.41
N ASP A 63 15.13 16.26 7.45
CA ASP A 63 14.60 17.63 7.42
C ASP A 63 13.55 17.93 8.52
N GLY A 64 13.04 16.92 9.23
CA GLY A 64 12.03 17.05 10.28
C GLY A 64 10.65 17.50 9.79
N LYS A 65 10.45 17.66 8.49
CA LYS A 65 9.21 18.20 7.88
C LYS A 65 8.44 17.12 7.14
N THR A 66 9.14 16.29 6.39
CA THR A 66 8.52 15.33 5.49
C THR A 66 8.43 13.97 6.16
N VAL A 67 7.28 13.29 6.10
CA VAL A 67 7.19 11.89 6.53
C VAL A 67 8.16 11.04 5.70
N ARG A 68 8.91 10.17 6.37
CA ARG A 68 9.75 9.17 5.73
C ARG A 68 8.85 8.04 5.24
N GLU A 69 8.63 8.05 3.92
CA GLU A 69 7.91 7.02 3.20
C GLU A 69 8.88 6.30 2.24
N ASP A 70 9.03 4.99 2.40
CA ASP A 70 9.79 4.14 1.48
C ASP A 70 8.83 3.51 0.45
N HIS A 71 9.19 3.54 -0.83
CA HIS A 71 8.34 3.05 -1.93
C HIS A 71 8.93 1.79 -2.57
N GLU A 72 8.09 0.79 -2.79
CA GLU A 72 8.46 -0.48 -3.42
C GLU A 72 7.43 -0.88 -4.48
N LYS A 73 7.90 -1.43 -5.61
CA LYS A 73 7.04 -2.07 -6.62
C LYS A 73 6.93 -3.57 -6.32
N LEU A 74 5.73 -4.02 -5.97
CA LEU A 74 5.49 -5.41 -5.59
C LEU A 74 5.16 -6.26 -6.81
N LYS A 75 5.79 -7.43 -6.86
CA LYS A 75 5.55 -8.46 -7.88
C LYS A 75 4.48 -9.45 -7.44
N ILE A 76 3.66 -9.86 -8.40
CA ILE A 76 2.75 -11.00 -8.31
C ILE A 76 3.00 -11.83 -9.56
N ASP A 77 3.36 -13.11 -9.35
CA ASP A 77 3.66 -14.05 -10.44
C ASP A 77 4.69 -13.48 -11.45
N GLY A 78 5.76 -12.86 -10.91
CA GLY A 78 6.86 -12.28 -11.69
C GLY A 78 6.63 -10.86 -12.21
N VAL A 79 5.38 -10.36 -12.21
CA VAL A 79 5.01 -9.08 -12.81
C VAL A 79 4.80 -8.01 -11.73
N GLN A 80 5.39 -6.83 -11.91
CA GLN A 80 5.14 -5.68 -11.03
C GLN A 80 3.73 -5.13 -11.28
N LEU A 81 2.85 -5.24 -10.29
CA LEU A 81 1.43 -4.82 -10.44
C LEU A 81 0.98 -3.82 -9.38
N LEU A 82 1.73 -3.66 -8.28
CA LEU A 82 1.38 -2.78 -7.18
C LEU A 82 2.56 -1.88 -6.83
N THR A 83 2.25 -0.68 -6.36
CA THR A 83 3.18 0.09 -5.52
C THR A 83 2.73 -0.05 -4.07
N CYS A 84 3.70 -0.23 -3.16
CA CYS A 84 3.52 -0.17 -1.72
C CYS A 84 4.37 0.96 -1.15
N CYS A 85 3.78 1.72 -0.24
CA CYS A 85 4.43 2.79 0.48
C CYS A 85 4.42 2.45 1.98
N TYR A 86 5.59 2.46 2.60
CA TYR A 86 5.79 2.09 4.01
C TYR A 86 6.07 3.33 4.84
N ALA A 87 5.33 3.50 5.93
CA ALA A 87 5.60 4.48 6.97
C ALA A 87 5.72 3.78 8.32
N HIS A 88 6.68 4.24 9.12
CA HIS A 88 6.93 3.75 10.47
C HIS A 88 6.46 4.79 11.48
N SER A 89 5.77 4.39 12.54
CA SER A 89 5.42 5.32 13.60
C SER A 89 6.67 5.84 14.31
N GLU A 90 6.62 7.12 14.69
CA GLU A 90 7.63 7.75 15.54
C GLU A 90 7.57 7.19 16.96
N ALA A 91 6.37 7.18 17.56
CA ALA A 91 6.16 6.79 18.96
C ALA A 91 6.20 5.28 19.20
N THR A 92 5.71 4.46 18.26
CA THR A 92 5.59 3.00 18.43
C THR A 92 6.34 2.27 17.31
N PRO A 93 7.58 1.79 17.54
CA PRO A 93 8.43 1.23 16.48
C PRO A 93 7.84 0.04 15.72
N THR A 94 6.91 -0.68 16.31
CA THR A 94 6.22 -1.85 15.72
C THR A 94 4.94 -1.49 14.99
N PHE A 95 4.48 -0.24 15.09
CA PHE A 95 3.28 0.22 14.40
C PHE A 95 3.65 0.84 13.06
N HIS A 96 3.06 0.31 12.01
CA HIS A 96 3.34 0.71 10.64
C HIS A 96 2.05 0.97 9.85
N ARG A 97 2.21 1.77 8.79
CA ARG A 97 1.21 1.97 7.75
C ARG A 97 1.77 1.50 6.42
N ARG A 98 0.98 0.71 5.70
CA ARG A 98 1.24 0.33 4.30
C ARG A 98 0.13 0.88 3.42
N ILE A 99 0.50 1.64 2.39
CA ILE A 99 -0.42 2.21 1.41
C ILE A 99 -0.16 1.54 0.06
N TYR A 100 -1.20 0.98 -0.54
CA TYR A 100 -1.12 0.24 -1.79
C TYR A 100 -1.96 0.88 -2.88
N TRP A 101 -1.45 0.88 -4.12
CA TRP A 101 -2.23 1.23 -5.31
C TRP A 101 -1.74 0.44 -6.52
N LEU A 102 -2.60 0.32 -7.52
CA LEU A 102 -2.28 -0.36 -8.78
C LEU A 102 -1.22 0.44 -9.55
N LEU A 103 -0.24 -0.26 -10.11
CA LEU A 103 0.59 0.32 -11.16
C LEU A 103 -0.30 0.50 -12.40
N ALA A 104 -0.07 1.60 -13.14
CA ALA A 104 -0.72 1.77 -14.44
C ALA A 104 -0.44 0.53 -15.30
N PRO A 105 -1.42 0.06 -16.08
CA PRO A 105 -1.15 -0.97 -17.06
C PRO A 105 -0.01 -0.50 -17.98
N PRO A 106 0.82 -1.43 -18.50
CA PRO A 106 1.81 -1.05 -19.49
C PRO A 106 1.13 -0.27 -20.62
N ALA A 107 1.85 0.71 -21.17
CA ALA A 107 1.35 1.47 -22.30
C ALA A 107 0.86 0.49 -23.38
N PRO A 108 -0.33 0.71 -23.97
CA PRO A 108 -0.78 -0.15 -25.04
C PRO A 108 0.25 -0.14 -26.18
N PRO A 109 0.36 -1.23 -26.95
CA PRO A 109 1.29 -1.28 -28.09
C PRO A 109 1.05 -0.10 -29.03
N ALA A 110 2.14 0.46 -29.56
CA ALA A 110 2.08 1.58 -30.50
C ALA A 110 1.14 1.24 -31.66
N GLY A 111 0.03 1.98 -31.78
CA GLY A 111 -0.99 1.75 -32.81
C GLY A 111 -2.36 1.28 -32.29
N ALA A 112 -2.47 0.88 -31.02
CA ALA A 112 -3.79 0.79 -30.39
C ALA A 112 -4.37 2.20 -30.26
N GLY A 113 -5.59 2.40 -30.75
CA GLY A 113 -6.28 3.69 -30.66
C GLY A 113 -6.32 4.24 -29.23
N PRO A 114 -6.61 5.54 -29.06
CA PRO A 114 -6.68 6.14 -27.73
C PRO A 114 -7.58 5.29 -26.83
N PRO A 115 -7.17 5.02 -25.57
CA PRO A 115 -8.02 4.28 -24.66
C PRO A 115 -9.38 4.97 -24.60
N PRO A 116 -10.50 4.22 -24.51
CA PRO A 116 -11.83 4.80 -24.51
C PRO A 116 -11.90 5.92 -23.48
N ALA A 117 -12.29 7.11 -23.95
CA ALA A 117 -12.35 8.30 -23.13
C ALA A 117 -13.35 8.11 -21.98
N ALA A 118 -12.89 8.43 -20.77
CA ALA A 118 -13.73 8.88 -19.64
C ALA A 118 -14.77 7.89 -19.08
N VAL A 119 -14.38 6.66 -18.75
CA VAL A 119 -14.88 6.12 -17.47
C VAL A 119 -14.05 6.82 -16.39
N SER A 120 -14.68 7.49 -15.43
CA SER A 120 -13.99 8.01 -14.25
C SER A 120 -13.26 6.84 -13.60
N GLN A 121 -11.96 6.69 -13.90
CA GLN A 121 -11.20 5.57 -13.40
C GLN A 121 -10.97 5.85 -11.93
N GLN A 122 -11.82 5.26 -11.10
CA GLN A 122 -11.60 5.17 -9.66
C GLN A 122 -10.12 4.83 -9.45
N GLN A 123 -9.44 5.58 -8.59
CA GLN A 123 -8.06 5.29 -8.24
C GLN A 123 -8.03 4.72 -6.84
N PRO A 124 -8.37 3.41 -6.68
CA PRO A 124 -8.46 2.81 -5.38
C PRO A 124 -7.08 2.77 -4.73
N VAL A 125 -7.07 3.16 -3.45
CA VAL A 125 -5.92 3.08 -2.56
C VAL A 125 -6.34 2.29 -1.34
N LEU A 126 -5.56 1.28 -1.00
CA LEU A 126 -5.77 0.47 0.20
C LEU A 126 -4.75 0.89 1.26
N VAL A 127 -5.22 1.31 2.42
CA VAL A 127 -4.36 1.67 3.55
C VAL A 127 -4.53 0.63 4.65
N HIS A 128 -3.43 0.04 5.11
CA HIS A 128 -3.42 -0.98 6.14
C HIS A 128 -2.52 -0.53 7.29
N TYR A 129 -3.07 -0.56 8.50
CA TYR A 129 -2.40 -0.22 9.74
C TYR A 129 -2.17 -1.48 10.54
N LEU A 130 -0.97 -1.70 11.04
CA LEU A 130 -0.70 -2.89 11.83
C LEU A 130 0.42 -2.63 12.83
N ASP A 131 0.17 -3.13 14.03
CA ASP A 131 1.16 -3.28 15.08
C ASP A 131 1.73 -4.69 15.06
N GLU A 132 3.01 -4.81 14.73
CA GLU A 132 3.68 -6.10 14.55
C GLU A 132 4.08 -6.78 15.86
N ARG A 133 3.80 -6.19 17.05
CA ARG A 133 4.15 -6.77 18.37
C ARG A 133 3.71 -8.22 18.57
N HIS A 134 2.60 -8.60 17.94
CA HIS A 134 2.00 -9.92 18.09
C HIS A 134 2.03 -10.76 16.81
N ILE A 135 2.76 -10.32 15.77
CA ILE A 135 2.91 -11.12 14.55
C ILE A 135 3.95 -12.21 14.83
N PRO A 136 3.58 -13.50 14.74
CA PRO A 136 4.55 -14.59 14.88
C PRO A 136 5.66 -14.42 13.86
N ALA A 137 6.93 -14.62 14.26
CA ALA A 137 8.10 -14.38 13.40
C ALA A 137 8.04 -15.11 12.04
N ASP A 138 7.33 -16.25 11.97
CA ASP A 138 7.12 -17.06 10.76
C ASP A 138 6.19 -16.42 9.71
N SER A 139 5.48 -15.34 10.06
CA SER A 139 4.56 -14.62 9.17
C SER A 139 5.16 -13.38 8.50
N ALA A 140 6.41 -13.05 8.81
CA ALA A 140 7.10 -11.91 8.20
C ALA A 140 7.43 -12.23 6.72
N PRO A 141 7.20 -11.29 5.78
CA PRO A 141 7.62 -11.50 4.40
C PRO A 141 9.14 -11.65 4.37
N THR A 142 9.62 -12.78 3.85
CA THR A 142 11.06 -13.04 3.65
C THR A 142 11.66 -11.90 2.83
N LYS A 143 12.47 -11.03 3.46
CA LYS A 143 13.33 -10.10 2.74
C LYS A 143 14.23 -10.95 1.84
N GLY A 144 13.97 -10.93 0.53
CA GLY A 144 14.86 -11.53 -0.45
C GLY A 144 16.22 -10.86 -0.33
N ARG A 145 17.19 -11.54 0.29
CA ARG A 145 18.60 -11.14 0.26
C ARG A 145 19.08 -11.26 -1.18
N GLY A 146 19.22 -10.13 -1.87
CA GLY A 146 20.04 -10.06 -3.08
C GLY A 146 21.47 -10.37 -2.70
N GLY A 147 21.99 -11.51 -3.16
CA GLY A 147 23.40 -11.86 -3.02
C GLY A 147 24.24 -10.95 -3.90
N SER A 148 25.12 -10.17 -3.27
CA SER A 148 26.25 -9.55 -3.96
C SER A 148 27.30 -10.64 -4.17
N SER A 149 27.42 -11.16 -5.38
CA SER A 149 28.59 -11.93 -5.81
C SER A 149 29.71 -10.94 -6.14
N SER A 150 30.63 -10.74 -5.19
CA SER A 150 31.95 -10.21 -5.45
C SER A 150 32.84 -11.35 -5.94
N SER A 151 33.16 -11.38 -7.23
CA SER A 151 34.25 -12.19 -7.77
C SER A 151 35.49 -11.30 -7.89
N SER A 152 36.45 -11.52 -7.00
CA SER A 152 37.86 -11.18 -7.20
C SER A 152 38.61 -12.50 -7.16
N GLY A 153 39.38 -12.76 -8.22
CA GLY A 153 40.16 -13.97 -8.46
C GLY A 153 40.60 -13.98 -9.91
#